data_AF-A0ABD5HQW0-F1
#
_entry.id   AF-A0ABD5HQW0-F1
#
_cell.length_a   1.000
_cell.length_b   1.000
_cell.length_c   1.000
_cell.angle_alpha   90.00
_cell.angle_beta   90.00
_cell.angle_gamma   90.00
#
_symmetry.space_group_name_H-M   'P 1'
#
loop_
_entity.id
_entity.type
_entity.pdbx_description
1 polymer ?
#
loop_
_entity_poly.entity_id
_entity_poly.type
_entity_poly.pdbx_seq_one_letter_code
_entity_poly.pdbx_strand_id
1 'polypeptide(L)' 'MIEVIASLFLVVVYFISYLFSTGEDKKKAKAELKEIVNGTHGKILVGFFGGAAVTGIFVVIWILSE' A
#
# COMPACT_ATOMS: atom_id res chain seq x y z
N MET A 1 -9.17 1.15 -15.49
CA MET A 1 -8.72 2.46 -14.96
C MET A 1 -9.50 2.86 -13.71
N ILE A 2 -10.84 2.94 -13.78
CA ILE A 2 -11.71 3.19 -12.61
C ILE A 2 -11.51 2.15 -11.50
N GLU A 3 -11.37 0.86 -11.85
CA GLU A 3 -11.17 -0.22 -10.86
C GLU A 3 -9.84 -0.11 -10.09
N VAL A 4 -8.77 0.36 -10.74
CA VAL A 4 -7.47 0.61 -10.09
C VAL A 4 -7.57 1.79 -9.13
N ILE A 5 -8.28 2.85 -9.53
CA ILE A 5 -8.55 4.03 -8.69
C ILE A 5 -9.38 3.61 -7.47
N ALA A 6 -10.45 2.85 -7.67
CA ALA A 6 -11.27 2.32 -6.58
C ALA A 6 -10.44 1.44 -5.62
N SER A 7 -9.60 0.57 -6.17
CA SER A 7 -8.69 -0.27 -5.36
C SER A 7 -7.69 0.58 -4.55
N LEU A 8 -7.15 1.66 -5.12
CA LEU A 8 -6.30 2.61 -4.40
C LEU A 8 -7.04 3.28 -3.24
N PHE A 9 -8.26 3.79 -3.48
CA PHE A 9 -9.09 4.39 -2.43
C PHE A 9 -9.35 3.40 -1.29
N LEU A 10 -9.68 2.15 -1.61
CA LEU A 10 -9.91 1.12 -0.59
C LEU A 10 -8.64 0.83 0.21
N VAL A 11 -7.49 0.66 -0.44
CA VAL A 11 -6.21 0.47 0.25
C VAL A 11 -5.96 1.61 1.23
N VAL A 12 -6.15 2.87 0.81
CA VAL A 12 -5.96 4.05 1.68
C VAL A 12 -6.92 4.05 2.86
N VAL A 13 -8.22 3.82 2.62
CA VAL A 13 -9.25 3.81 3.68
C VAL A 13 -8.97 2.73 4.71
N TYR A 14 -8.73 1.48 4.29
CA TYR A 14 -8.46 0.39 5.22
C TYR A 14 -7.11 0.52 5.90
N PHE A 15 -6.12 1.16 5.25
CA PHE A 15 -4.82 1.43 5.86
C PHE A 15 -4.95 2.47 6.97
N ILE A 16 -5.71 3.55 6.74
CA ILE A 16 -6.03 4.55 7.76
C ILE A 16 -6.81 3.90 8.91
N SER A 17 -7.87 3.15 8.61
CA SER A 17 -8.63 2.40 9.62
C SER A 17 -7.73 1.46 10.41
N TYR A 18 -6.80 0.75 9.78
CA TYR A 18 -5.84 -0.10 10.47
C TYR A 18 -4.90 0.68 11.40
N LEU A 19 -4.47 1.89 11.01
CA LEU A 19 -3.60 2.74 11.83
C LEU A 19 -4.33 3.29 13.06
N PHE A 20 -5.60 3.70 12.91
CA PHE A 20 -6.37 4.34 13.97
C PHE A 20 -7.24 3.38 14.79
N SER A 21 -7.43 2.13 14.35
CA SER A 21 -8.17 1.10 15.10
C SER A 21 -7.28 0.37 16.13
N THR A 22 -7.93 -0.19 17.16
CA THR A 22 -7.28 -0.98 18.22
C THR A 22 -8.01 -2.30 18.45
N GLY A 23 -7.34 -3.29 19.05
CA GLY A 23 -7.98 -4.56 19.44
C GLY A 23 -8.49 -5.38 18.25
N GLU A 24 -9.78 -5.74 18.27
CA GLU A 24 -10.43 -6.54 17.23
C GLU A 24 -10.61 -5.79 15.91
N ASP A 25 -10.94 -4.51 15.95
CA ASP A 25 -11.14 -3.69 14.74
C ASP A 25 -9.85 -3.56 13.93
N LYS A 26 -8.70 -3.52 14.61
CA LYS A 26 -7.38 -3.54 13.97
C LYS A 26 -7.13 -4.86 13.23
N LYS A 27 -7.54 -5.99 13.82
CA LYS A 27 -7.37 -7.31 13.18
C LYS A 27 -8.26 -7.43 11.95
N LYS A 28 -9.50 -6.95 12.03
CA LYS A 28 -10.45 -6.92 10.92
C LYS A 28 -9.94 -6.04 9.77
N ALA A 29 -9.57 -4.79 10.06
CA ALA A 29 -9.02 -3.87 9.06
C ALA A 29 -7.75 -4.42 8.40
N LYS A 30 -6.88 -5.12 9.16
CA LYS A 30 -5.70 -5.78 8.61
C LYS A 30 -6.05 -6.92 7.65
N ALA A 31 -7.07 -7.72 7.97
CA ALA A 31 -7.52 -8.82 7.11
C ALA A 31 -8.09 -8.30 5.78
N GLU A 32 -8.96 -7.29 5.86
CA GLU A 32 -9.55 -6.64 4.68
C GLU A 32 -8.48 -5.97 3.82
N LEU A 33 -7.53 -5.25 4.43
CA LEU A 33 -6.39 -4.66 3.72
C LEU A 33 -5.56 -5.74 2.99
N LYS A 34 -5.32 -6.88 3.63
CA LYS A 34 -4.56 -7.99 3.04
C LYS A 34 -5.29 -8.60 1.85
N GLU A 35 -6.60 -8.75 1.92
CA GLU A 35 -7.42 -9.24 0.81
C GLU A 35 -7.35 -8.30 -0.40
N ILE A 36 -7.51 -6.99 -0.16
CA ILE A 36 -7.44 -5.97 -1.21
C ILE A 36 -6.05 -5.94 -1.87
N VAL A 37 -4.99 -5.98 -1.06
CA VAL A 37 -3.59 -6.02 -1.55
C VAL A 37 -3.30 -7.31 -2.32
N ASN A 38 -3.87 -8.45 -1.91
CA ASN A 38 -3.68 -9.72 -2.61
C ASN A 38 -4.47 -9.84 -3.91
N GLY A 39 -5.49 -9.00 -4.12
CA GLY A 39 -6.20 -8.90 -5.39
C GLY A 39 -5.32 -8.40 -6.54
N THR A 40 -5.75 -8.63 -7.78
CA THR A 40 -5.00 -8.27 -9.00
C THR A 40 -4.57 -6.81 -9.03
N HIS A 41 -5.50 -5.89 -8.75
CA HIS A 41 -5.22 -4.45 -8.74
C HIS A 41 -4.38 -4.02 -7.53
N GLY A 42 -4.60 -4.62 -6.36
CA GLY A 42 -3.79 -4.37 -5.16
C GLY A 42 -2.33 -4.78 -5.34
N LYS A 43 -2.07 -5.91 -6.00
CA LYS A 43 -0.71 -6.33 -6.35
C LYS A 43 -0.01 -5.36 -7.30
N ILE A 44 -0.73 -4.84 -8.29
CA ILE A 44 -0.20 -3.82 -9.20
C ILE A 44 0.14 -2.55 -8.42
N LEU A 45 -0.73 -2.10 -7.51
CA LEU A 45 -0.50 -0.94 -6.65
C LEU A 45 0.71 -1.13 -5.73
N VAL A 46 0.78 -2.27 -5.03
CA VAL A 46 1.92 -2.57 -4.14
C VAL A 46 3.22 -2.73 -4.92
N GLY A 47 3.18 -3.36 -6.10
CA GLY A 47 4.34 -3.46 -6.99
C GLY A 47 4.80 -2.09 -7.49
N PHE A 48 3.87 -1.20 -7.85
CA PHE A 48 4.18 0.16 -8.30
C PHE A 48 4.79 1.01 -7.18
N PHE A 49 4.13 1.10 -6.01
CA PHE A 49 4.66 1.88 -4.88
C PHE A 49 5.90 1.26 -4.26
N GLY A 50 5.97 -0.07 -4.18
CA GLY A 50 7.16 -0.79 -3.71
C GLY A 50 8.36 -0.56 -4.63
N GLY A 51 8.14 -0.65 -5.96
CA GLY A 51 9.15 -0.31 -6.95
C GLY A 51 9.62 1.14 -6.83
N ALA A 52 8.68 2.09 -6.76
CA ALA A 52 9.00 3.51 -6.58
C ALA A 52 9.79 3.80 -5.29
N ALA A 53 9.43 3.15 -4.17
CA ALA A 53 10.16 3.29 -2.92
C ALA A 53 11.59 2.75 -3.01
N VAL A 54 11.78 1.56 -3.60
CA VAL A 54 13.11 0.97 -3.81
C VAL A 54 13.95 1.84 -4.74
N THR A 55 13.39 2.24 -5.88
CA THR A 55 14.08 3.13 -6.83
C THR A 55 14.44 4.47 -6.18
N GLY A 56 13.54 5.07 -5.41
CA GLY A 56 13.80 6.31 -4.68
C GLY A 56 14.97 6.18 -3.71
N ILE A 57 15.04 5.09 -2.95
CA ILE A 57 16.17 4.81 -2.04
C ILE A 57 17.49 4.70 -2.84
N PHE A 58 17.50 3.96 -3.95
CA PHE A 58 18.69 3.83 -4.79
C PHE A 58 19.17 5.17 -5.34
N VAL A 59 18.26 6.02 -5.83
CA VAL A 59 18.58 7.35 -6.34
C VAL A 59 19.18 8.23 -5.25
N VAL A 60 18.61 8.22 -4.04
CA VAL A 60 19.14 9.00 -2.90
C VAL A 60 20.54 8.53 -2.51
N ILE A 61 20.78 7.22 -2.43
CA ILE A 61 22.11 6.69 -2.12
C ILE A 61 23.12 7.12 -3.18
N TRP A 62 22.76 7.05 -4.46
CA TRP A 62 23.64 7.46 -5.56
C TRP A 62 24.01 8.94 -5.45
N ILE A 63 23.04 9.82 -5.20
CA ILE A 63 23.26 11.26 -5.00
C ILE A 63 24.16 11.54 -3.79
N LEU A 64 24.01 10.79 -2.70
CA LEU A 64 24.80 10.98 -1.48
C LEU A 64 26.19 10.33 -1.53
N SER A 65 26.46 9.49 -2.53
CA SER A 65 27.74 8.79 -2.71
C SER A 65 28.70 9.53 -3.64
N GLU A 66 28.28 10.70 -4.16
CA GLU A 66 29.05 11.62 -5.00
C GLU A 66 29.48 12.85 -4.18
#